data_AF-A0A1E4B6L1-F1
#
_entry.id   AF-A0A1E4B6L1-F1
#
_cell.length_a   1.000
_cell.length_b   1.000
_cell.length_c   1.000
_cell.angle_alpha   90.00
_cell.angle_beta   90.00
_cell.angle_gamma   90.00
#
_symmetry.space_group_name_H-M   'P 1'
#
loop_
_entity.id
_entity.type
_entity.pdbx_description
1 polymer ?
#
loop_
_entity_poly.entity_id
_entity_poly.type
_entity_poly.pdbx_seq_one_letter_code
_entity_poly.pdbx_strand_id
1 'polypeptide(L)'
;MRRFLLVAMLSMAACSRQVTVETAPAAAVEVSLKVTNNASQAVTVYVTYAGTELTLRSVAAGSTELVPVRGVPAGSTVRLRATLADGSRSYTRDGVVLNGVFEWQVP
;
A
#
# COMPACT_ATOMS: atom_id res chain seq x y z
N MET A 1 -25.01 -38.86 61.43
CA MET A 1 -24.44 -40.09 60.80
C MET A 1 -24.04 -39.65 59.39
N ARG A 2 -22.78 -39.45 58.98
CA ARG A 2 -21.51 -40.22 59.02
C ARG A 2 -21.46 -41.39 58.01
N ARG A 3 -20.73 -41.16 56.90
CA ARG A 3 -20.36 -42.10 55.79
C ARG A 3 -21.55 -42.52 54.91
N PHE A 4 -21.42 -42.93 53.64
CA PHE A 4 -20.26 -43.03 52.71
C PHE A 4 -20.46 -42.02 51.53
N LEU A 5 -19.82 -42.01 50.34
CA LEU A 5 -18.83 -42.86 49.63
C LEU A 5 -18.03 -41.96 48.63
N LEU A 6 -16.97 -42.47 48.00
CA LEU A 6 -16.34 -41.88 46.81
C LEU A 6 -17.02 -42.38 45.53
N VAL A 7 -17.18 -41.52 44.52
CA VAL A 7 -17.15 -41.93 43.10
C VAL A 7 -16.30 -40.93 42.33
N ALA A 8 -15.16 -41.40 41.83
CA ALA A 8 -14.35 -40.64 40.88
C ALA A 8 -14.92 -40.83 39.47
N MET A 9 -15.11 -39.74 38.72
CA MET A 9 -15.38 -39.80 37.28
C MET A 9 -14.31 -39.01 36.55
N LEU A 10 -13.44 -39.73 35.84
CA LEU A 10 -12.47 -39.16 34.91
C LEU A 10 -13.24 -38.66 33.68
N SER A 11 -13.37 -37.35 33.52
CA SER A 11 -13.76 -36.76 32.24
C SER A 11 -12.51 -36.58 31.36
N MET A 12 -12.64 -36.99 30.10
CA MET A 12 -11.51 -37.10 29.17
C MET A 12 -10.88 -35.73 28.88
N ALA A 13 -9.56 -35.64 28.99
CA ALA A 13 -8.80 -34.52 28.45
C ALA A 13 -8.80 -34.59 26.92
N ALA A 14 -9.87 -34.09 26.31
CA ALA A 14 -9.95 -33.90 24.87
C ALA A 14 -8.97 -32.77 24.48
N CYS A 15 -7.74 -33.14 24.15
CA CYS A 15 -6.78 -32.23 23.53
C CYS A 15 -7.30 -31.81 22.14
N SER A 16 -8.08 -30.73 22.11
CA SER A 16 -8.33 -29.93 20.91
C SER A 16 -6.98 -29.32 20.48
N ARG A 17 -6.21 -30.09 19.70
CA ARG A 17 -4.98 -29.61 19.08
C ARG A 17 -5.35 -28.59 18.00
N GLN A 18 -5.60 -27.35 18.45
CA GLN A 18 -5.92 -26.23 17.60
C GLN A 18 -4.71 -25.93 16.72
N VAL A 19 -4.77 -26.38 15.47
CA VAL A 19 -3.79 -26.03 14.45
C VAL A 19 -4.14 -24.62 13.98
N THR A 20 -3.49 -23.62 14.58
CA THR A 20 -3.45 -22.28 14.02
C THR A 20 -2.68 -22.35 12.70
N VAL A 21 -3.41 -22.41 11.59
CA VAL A 21 -2.83 -22.17 10.28
C VAL A 21 -2.61 -20.66 10.17
N GLU A 22 -1.41 -20.21 10.54
CA GLU A 22 -0.91 -18.91 10.08
C GLU A 22 -0.74 -18.99 8.57
N THR A 23 -1.82 -18.72 7.84
CA THR A 23 -1.75 -18.35 6.43
C THR A 23 -0.93 -17.07 6.37
N ALA A 24 0.36 -17.20 6.01
CA ALA A 24 1.24 -16.06 5.85
C ALA A 24 0.55 -15.02 4.95
N PRO A 25 0.53 -13.73 5.31
CA PRO A 25 -0.12 -12.72 4.50
C PRO A 25 0.48 -12.74 3.10
N ALA A 26 -0.38 -12.87 2.09
CA ALA A 26 0.05 -12.85 0.70
C ALA A 26 0.90 -11.60 0.47
N ALA A 27 2.08 -11.78 -0.13
CA ALA A 27 3.03 -10.69 -0.32
C ALA A 27 2.34 -9.53 -1.06
N ALA A 28 2.16 -8.41 -0.36
CA ALA A 28 1.56 -7.23 -0.95
C ALA A 28 2.47 -6.77 -2.10
N VAL A 29 1.93 -6.73 -3.32
CA VAL A 29 2.68 -6.24 -4.48
C VAL A 29 2.97 -4.77 -4.26
N GLU A 30 4.23 -4.44 -3.95
CA GLU A 30 4.64 -3.07 -3.73
C GLU A 30 4.55 -2.29 -5.03
N VAL A 31 3.69 -1.27 -5.04
CA VAL A 31 3.48 -0.40 -6.18
C VAL A 31 4.41 0.81 -6.06
N SER A 32 5.06 1.20 -7.16
CA SER A 32 5.96 2.35 -7.20
C SER A 32 5.82 3.14 -8.50
N LEU A 33 6.06 4.45 -8.42
CA LEU A 33 6.18 5.34 -9.55
C LEU A 33 7.65 5.68 -9.77
N LYS A 34 8.22 5.33 -10.92
CA LYS A 34 9.52 5.85 -11.34
C LYS A 34 9.27 7.19 -12.04
N VAL A 35 9.47 8.27 -11.30
CA VAL A 35 9.20 9.63 -11.76
C VAL A 35 10.51 10.26 -12.23
N THR A 36 10.57 10.61 -13.51
CA THR A 36 11.63 11.45 -14.07
C THR A 36 11.12 12.88 -14.19
N ASN A 37 11.77 13.81 -13.49
CA ASN A 37 11.44 15.23 -13.55
C ASN A 37 12.46 15.97 -14.42
N ASN A 38 12.05 16.41 -15.61
CA ASN A 38 12.91 17.19 -16.51
C ASN A 38 12.82 18.70 -16.27
N ALA A 39 11.90 19.16 -15.41
CA ALA A 39 11.77 20.57 -15.07
C ALA A 39 13.02 21.12 -14.39
N SER A 40 13.22 22.42 -14.54
CA SER A 40 14.21 23.22 -13.79
C SER A 40 13.84 23.45 -12.32
N GLN A 41 12.70 22.93 -11.86
CA GLN A 41 12.20 23.04 -10.48
C GLN A 41 11.78 21.67 -9.95
N ALA A 42 11.71 21.52 -8.63
CA ALA A 42 11.14 20.32 -8.01
C ALA A 42 9.65 20.20 -8.32
N VAL A 43 9.15 18.96 -8.42
CA VAL A 43 7.72 18.65 -8.64
C VAL A 43 7.15 17.82 -7.50
N THR A 44 6.04 18.24 -6.93
CA THR A 44 5.29 17.45 -5.93
C THR A 44 4.34 16.51 -6.63
N VAL A 45 4.48 15.21 -6.37
CA VAL A 45 3.73 14.11 -6.99
C VAL A 45 2.55 13.71 -6.10
N TYR A 46 1.38 13.60 -6.71
CA TYR A 46 0.11 13.19 -6.13
C TYR A 46 -0.47 12.04 -6.93
N VAL A 47 -1.25 11.19 -6.25
CA VAL A 47 -2.08 10.15 -6.87
C VAL A 47 -3.53 10.32 -6.38
N THR A 48 -4.48 10.32 -7.31
CA THR A 48 -5.91 10.30 -7.00
C THR A 48 -6.45 8.89 -7.23
N TYR A 49 -6.98 8.27 -6.19
CA TYR A 49 -7.59 6.94 -6.20
C TYR A 49 -8.95 6.98 -5.49
N ALA A 50 -9.98 6.37 -6.10
CA ALA A 50 -11.35 6.36 -5.56
C ALA A 50 -11.90 7.75 -5.14
N GLY A 51 -11.49 8.81 -5.86
CA GLY A 51 -11.87 10.21 -5.55
C GLY A 51 -11.03 10.89 -4.45
N THR A 52 -10.17 10.16 -3.74
CA THR A 52 -9.25 10.69 -2.72
C THR A 52 -7.89 11.00 -3.34
N GLU A 53 -7.35 12.18 -3.05
CA GLU A 53 -5.99 12.56 -3.46
C GLU A 53 -4.97 12.33 -2.34
N LEU A 54 -3.85 11.70 -2.68
CA LEU A 54 -2.76 11.35 -1.79
C LEU A 54 -1.48 12.01 -2.30
N THR A 55 -0.84 12.85 -1.48
CA THR A 55 0.50 13.36 -1.74
C THR A 55 1.52 12.26 -1.48
N LEU A 56 2.43 12.02 -2.45
CA LEU A 56 3.43 10.96 -2.33
C LEU A 56 4.80 11.51 -1.90
N ARG A 57 5.40 12.38 -2.74
CA ARG A 57 6.74 12.96 -2.53
C ARG A 57 6.98 14.13 -3.50
N SER A 58 7.87 15.05 -3.13
CA SER A 58 8.48 16.01 -4.07
C SER A 58 9.78 15.45 -4.67
N VAL A 59 9.87 15.40 -5.99
CA VAL A 59 11.02 14.92 -6.78
C VAL A 59 11.85 16.11 -7.22
N ALA A 60 13.17 16.05 -7.02
CA ALA A 60 14.08 17.15 -7.35
C ALA A 60 14.11 17.53 -8.84
N ALA A 61 14.56 18.75 -9.17
CA ALA A 61 14.76 19.20 -10.55
C ALA A 61 15.79 18.32 -11.28
N GLY A 62 15.53 18.01 -12.56
CA GLY A 62 16.45 17.22 -13.41
C GLY A 62 16.80 15.81 -12.89
N SER A 63 15.95 15.21 -12.05
CA SER A 63 16.24 13.94 -11.37
C SER A 63 15.29 12.81 -11.74
N THR A 64 15.63 11.57 -11.37
CA THR A 64 14.72 10.42 -11.42
C THR A 64 14.66 9.76 -10.05
N GLU A 65 13.45 9.61 -9.50
CA GLU A 65 13.22 8.95 -8.21
C GLU A 65 12.21 7.82 -8.33
N LEU A 66 12.40 6.77 -7.52
CA LEU A 66 11.40 5.73 -7.30
C LEU A 66 10.55 6.11 -6.07
N VAL A 67 9.28 6.40 -6.31
CA VAL A 67 8.33 6.89 -5.31
C VAL A 67 7.32 5.78 -4.98
N PRO A 68 7.36 5.18 -3.77
CA PRO A 68 6.43 4.11 -3.40
C PRO A 68 5.01 4.66 -3.24
N VAL A 69 4.03 3.97 -3.81
CA VAL A 69 2.61 4.34 -3.76
C VAL A 69 1.95 3.61 -2.59
N ARG A 70 1.69 4.33 -1.50
CA ARG A 70 1.03 3.80 -0.31
C ARG A 70 -0.47 4.09 -0.33
N GLY A 71 -1.28 3.17 0.19
CA GLY A 71 -2.73 3.33 0.28
C GLY A 71 -3.51 3.09 -1.02
N VAL A 72 -2.84 2.67 -2.10
CA VAL A 72 -3.48 2.26 -3.35
C VAL A 72 -3.11 0.80 -3.65
N PRO A 73 -4.08 -0.13 -3.80
CA PRO A 73 -3.78 -1.52 -4.10
C PRO A 73 -3.33 -1.70 -5.57
N ALA A 74 -2.48 -2.70 -5.83
CA ALA A 74 -2.13 -3.10 -7.19
C ALA A 74 -3.39 -3.49 -7.99
N GLY A 75 -3.39 -3.26 -9.31
CA GLY A 75 -4.57 -3.39 -10.17
C GLY A 75 -5.45 -2.14 -10.23
N SER A 76 -5.23 -1.15 -9.36
CA SER A 76 -6.03 0.07 -9.34
C SER A 76 -5.78 0.99 -10.54
N THR A 77 -6.85 1.55 -11.08
CA THR A 77 -6.80 2.71 -11.99
C THR A 77 -6.76 3.99 -11.16
N VAL A 78 -5.79 4.87 -11.48
CA VAL A 78 -5.58 6.16 -10.80
C VAL A 78 -5.44 7.31 -11.79
N ARG A 79 -5.52 8.53 -11.26
CA ARG A 79 -5.02 9.76 -11.89
C ARG A 79 -3.73 10.16 -11.19
N LEU A 80 -2.68 10.44 -11.95
CA LEU A 80 -1.45 11.05 -11.43
C LEU A 80 -1.50 12.56 -11.62
N ARG A 81 -0.96 13.33 -10.67
CA ARG A 81 -0.68 14.76 -10.82
C ARG A 81 0.73 15.08 -10.32
N ALA A 82 1.44 15.94 -11.02
CA ALA A 82 2.73 16.48 -10.61
C ALA A 82 2.63 18.00 -10.74
N THR A 83 2.87 18.72 -9.65
CA THR A 83 2.75 20.19 -9.59
C THR A 83 4.13 20.76 -9.30
N LEU A 84 4.56 21.78 -10.05
CA LEU A 84 5.82 22.50 -9.78
C LEU A 84 5.80 23.07 -8.35
N ALA A 85 6.97 23.18 -7.71
CA ALA A 85 7.08 23.70 -6.35
C ALA A 85 6.54 25.14 -6.17
N ASP A 86 6.52 25.93 -7.24
CA ASP A 86 5.93 27.28 -7.29
C ASP A 86 4.41 27.30 -7.53
N GLY A 87 3.78 26.14 -7.73
CA GLY A 87 2.36 25.99 -8.06
C GLY A 87 1.95 26.45 -9.46
N SER A 88 2.88 26.95 -10.29
CA SER A 88 2.57 27.63 -11.56
C SER A 88 2.05 26.69 -12.66
N ARG A 89 2.44 25.41 -12.61
CA ARG A 89 2.01 24.38 -13.57
C ARG A 89 1.74 23.06 -12.88
N SER A 90 0.77 22.34 -13.41
CA SER A 90 0.49 20.95 -13.05
C SER A 90 0.38 20.08 -14.30
N TYR A 91 0.95 18.89 -14.22
CA TYR A 91 0.93 17.86 -15.25
C TYR A 91 0.10 16.70 -14.73
N THR A 92 -0.83 16.18 -15.54
CA THR A 92 -1.76 15.12 -15.12
C THR A 92 -1.76 13.96 -16.09
N ARG A 93 -1.92 12.74 -15.57
CA ARG A 93 -2.06 11.53 -16.38
C ARG A 93 -3.18 10.66 -15.81
N ASP A 94 -4.28 10.58 -16.56
CA ASP A 94 -5.46 9.80 -16.20
C ASP A 94 -5.37 8.35 -16.67
N GLY A 95 -6.21 7.48 -16.08
CA GLY A 95 -6.36 6.08 -16.53
C GLY A 95 -5.15 5.20 -16.29
N VAL A 96 -4.26 5.56 -15.36
CA VAL A 96 -3.03 4.81 -15.07
C VAL A 96 -3.36 3.58 -14.24
N VAL A 97 -3.08 2.39 -14.76
CA VAL A 97 -3.22 1.13 -14.00
C VAL A 97 -1.91 0.80 -13.30
N LEU A 98 -1.96 0.67 -11.97
CA LEU A 98 -0.79 0.46 -11.13
C LEU A 98 -0.54 -1.04 -10.85
N ASN A 99 0.37 -1.65 -11.62
CA ASN A 99 0.71 -3.09 -11.53
C ASN A 99 2.21 -3.31 -11.26
N GLY A 100 2.74 -2.72 -10.19
CA GLY A 100 4.17 -2.74 -9.84
C GLY A 100 4.83 -1.38 -10.08
N VAL A 101 5.92 -1.34 -10.85
CA VAL A 101 6.61 -0.09 -11.19
C VAL A 101 5.99 0.55 -12.44
N PHE A 102 5.46 1.77 -12.32
CA PHE A 102 4.98 2.56 -13.44
C PHE A 102 5.93 3.74 -13.72
N GLU A 103 6.41 3.85 -14.96
CA GLU A 103 7.29 4.96 -15.36
C GLU A 103 6.48 6.17 -15.82
N TRP A 104 6.86 7.35 -15.30
CA TRP A 104 6.25 8.62 -15.70
C TRP A 104 7.30 9.72 -15.80
N GLN A 105 7.31 10.38 -16.96
CA GLN A 105 8.17 11.53 -17.23
C GLN A 105 7.33 12.81 -17.13
N VAL A 106 7.82 13.77 -16.34
CA VAL A 106 7.31 15.12 -16.22
C VAL A 106 8.23 16.05 -17.04
N PRO A 107 7.68 17.00 -17.83
CA PRO A 107 8.47 18.00 -18.57
C PRO A 107 9.27 18.94 -17.67
#